data_AF-A0AA36DTJ3-F1
#
_entry.id   AF-A0AA36DTJ3-F1
#
_cell.length_a   1.000
_cell.length_b   1.000
_cell.length_c   1.000
_cell.angle_alpha   90.00
_cell.angle_beta   90.00
_cell.angle_gamma   90.00
#
_symmetry.space_group_name_H-M   'P 1'
#
loop_
_entity.id
_entity.type
_entity.pdbx_description
1 polymer ?
#
loop_
_entity_poly.entity_id
_entity_poly.type
_entity_poly.pdbx_seq_one_letter_code
_entity_poly.pdbx_strand_id
1 'polypeptide(L)'
;EKCRLNLGNPQPCFARNPKSILCKIVEKPINTAKRFAMLPALLLCLIAIQGAIAATCKLPAALIEAATTAHNDLRAQVAKRALDKEIYGELPGTKSLFKLEYDCTNEGFAQSTIGKDCKHSSIYMSVIGRGENFITYRAESKPGNKKLAEMLKWAVEDWSDTVESPLSSDVMYTDTSIEPFANMIYNKTMKFGCS
;
A
#
# COMPACT_ATOMS: atom_id res chain seq x y z
N GLU A 1 -17.72 8.16 -9.78
CA GLU A 1 -16.84 9.12 -9.06
C GLU A 1 -15.52 9.17 -9.82
N LYS A 2 -14.90 10.34 -10.05
CA LYS A 2 -13.61 10.43 -10.78
C LYS A 2 -12.47 10.37 -9.78
N CYS A 3 -11.63 9.35 -9.87
CA CYS A 3 -10.38 9.17 -9.14
C CYS A 3 -9.22 9.82 -9.89
N ARG A 4 -8.29 10.43 -9.16
CA ARG A 4 -7.21 11.22 -9.75
C ARG A 4 -5.88 10.49 -9.61
N LEU A 5 -5.15 10.31 -10.72
CA LEU A 5 -3.77 9.79 -10.71
C LEU A 5 -2.76 10.90 -10.33
N ASN A 6 -3.16 12.18 -10.22
CA ASN A 6 -2.25 13.34 -10.14
C ASN A 6 -2.35 14.29 -8.91
N LEU A 7 -1.23 14.48 -8.19
CA LEU A 7 -0.57 15.75 -7.81
C LEU A 7 -1.31 16.86 -7.04
N GLY A 8 -2.37 16.61 -6.26
CA GLY A 8 -2.94 17.68 -5.41
C GLY A 8 -4.11 17.22 -4.57
N ASN A 9 -3.89 17.14 -3.25
CA ASN A 9 -4.77 16.63 -2.20
C ASN A 9 -5.17 15.13 -2.25
N PRO A 10 -5.13 14.40 -1.12
CA PRO A 10 -5.65 13.04 -1.03
C PRO A 10 -7.16 13.10 -0.84
N GLN A 11 -7.92 12.54 -1.77
CA GLN A 11 -9.15 11.86 -1.38
C GLN A 11 -9.03 10.41 -1.87
N PRO A 12 -9.03 9.42 -0.96
CA PRO A 12 -9.24 8.05 -1.35
C PRO A 12 -10.61 7.97 -2.01
N CYS A 13 -10.70 7.25 -3.12
CA CYS A 13 -11.97 7.02 -3.79
C CYS A 13 -12.86 6.16 -2.90
N PHE A 14 -13.82 6.80 -2.24
CA PHE A 14 -14.85 6.10 -1.49
C PHE A 14 -15.87 5.54 -2.48
N ALA A 15 -15.71 4.28 -2.88
CA ALA A 15 -16.85 3.52 -3.35
C ALA A 15 -17.81 3.34 -2.16
N ARG A 16 -18.77 4.26 -2.00
CA ARG A 16 -19.94 4.04 -1.14
C ARG A 16 -20.76 2.92 -1.76
N ASN A 17 -20.74 1.73 -1.15
CA ASN A 17 -21.89 0.85 -1.21
C ASN A 17 -22.41 0.62 0.23
N PRO A 18 -23.64 1.07 0.55
CA PRO A 18 -24.11 1.15 1.92
C PRO A 18 -24.78 -0.16 2.32
N LYS A 19 -24.07 -1.01 3.06
CA LYS A 19 -24.70 -1.93 4.03
C LYS A 19 -23.85 -1.95 5.30
N SER A 20 -24.03 -0.90 6.08
CA SER A 20 -23.59 -0.77 7.47
C SER A 20 -24.24 -1.87 8.32
N ILE A 21 -23.46 -2.87 8.73
CA ILE A 21 -23.69 -3.55 10.01
C ILE A 21 -22.84 -2.82 11.05
N LEU A 22 -23.55 -2.02 11.82
CA LEU A 22 -23.06 -1.22 12.93
C LEU A 22 -22.68 -2.15 14.10
N CYS A 23 -21.40 -2.53 14.23
CA CYS A 23 -20.93 -3.11 15.49
C CYS A 23 -20.75 -1.99 16.52
N LYS A 24 -21.82 -1.76 17.30
CA LYS A 24 -21.81 -0.98 18.54
C LYS A 24 -20.75 -1.55 19.48
N ILE A 25 -19.70 -0.79 19.78
CA ILE A 25 -18.89 -1.03 20.97
C ILE A 25 -19.73 -0.59 22.17
N VAL A 26 -20.11 -1.54 23.01
CA VAL A 26 -20.71 -1.27 24.32
C VAL A 26 -19.56 -0.86 25.24
N GLU A 27 -19.39 0.44 25.46
CA GLU A 27 -18.55 0.94 26.56
C GLU A 27 -19.26 0.63 27.88
N LYS A 28 -18.62 -0.17 28.74
CA LYS A 28 -19.03 -0.31 30.14
C LYS A 28 -18.52 0.92 30.92
N PRO A 29 -19.34 1.55 31.78
CA PRO A 29 -18.89 2.63 32.63
C PRO A 29 -17.96 2.08 33.72
N ILE A 30 -16.69 2.52 33.72
CA ILE A 30 -15.81 2.33 34.88
C ILE A 30 -16.08 3.48 35.84
N ASN A 31 -16.62 3.11 37.01
CA ASN A 31 -16.99 3.99 38.09
C ASN A 31 -15.77 4.77 38.63
N THR A 32 -15.87 6.09 38.60
CA THR A 32 -14.99 7.03 39.31
C THR A 32 -15.28 7.00 40.80
N ALA A 33 -14.36 6.48 41.62
CA ALA A 33 -14.15 6.95 42.99
C ALA A 33 -12.91 6.29 43.62
N LYS A 34 -11.81 7.04 43.73
CA LYS A 34 -11.13 7.33 45.01
C LYS A 34 -9.84 8.10 44.74
N ARG A 35 -9.76 9.29 45.34
CA ARG A 35 -8.54 10.09 45.49
C ARG A 35 -7.56 9.34 46.39
N PHE A 36 -6.33 9.18 45.94
CA PHE A 36 -5.17 9.16 46.81
C PHE A 36 -4.12 10.08 46.20
N ALA A 37 -3.76 11.10 46.98
CA ALA A 37 -2.62 11.95 46.74
C ALA A 37 -1.31 11.16 46.92
N MET A 38 -0.22 11.73 46.43
CA MET A 38 1.17 11.25 46.41
C MET A 38 1.56 10.42 45.18
N LEU A 39 2.23 11.07 44.22
CA LEU A 39 3.66 10.86 43.89
C LEU A 39 4.02 11.64 42.60
N PRO A 40 4.65 12.83 42.67
CA PRO A 40 5.15 13.53 41.49
C PRO A 40 6.56 13.04 41.14
N ALA A 41 6.77 11.72 41.10
CA ALA A 41 8.09 11.11 40.84
C ALA A 41 8.07 9.94 39.85
N LEU A 42 6.89 9.52 39.36
CA LEU A 42 6.77 8.44 38.35
C LEU A 42 6.56 8.96 36.92
N LEU A 43 6.50 10.27 36.71
CA LEU A 43 6.27 10.88 35.38
C LEU A 43 7.59 11.21 34.64
N LEU A 44 8.74 10.92 35.22
CA LEU A 44 10.07 11.18 34.65
C LEU A 44 10.81 9.91 34.16
N CYS A 45 10.21 8.72 34.29
CA CYS A 45 10.83 7.45 33.86
C CYS A 45 10.18 6.82 32.61
N LEU A 46 9.31 7.55 31.89
CA LEU A 46 8.74 7.11 30.60
C LEU A 46 9.35 7.83 29.39
N ILE A 47 10.37 8.68 29.59
CA ILE A 47 11.02 9.44 28.50
C ILE A 47 12.25 8.71 27.92
N ALA A 48 12.64 7.53 28.44
CA ALA A 48 13.94 6.92 28.11
C ALA A 48 13.91 5.58 27.36
N ILE A 49 12.82 5.20 26.66
CA ILE A 49 12.87 4.11 25.66
C ILE A 49 11.92 4.40 24.49
N GLN A 50 12.13 5.52 23.80
CA GLN A 50 11.74 5.62 22.38
C GLN A 50 12.99 5.34 21.53
N GLY A 51 13.65 4.21 21.80
CA GLY A 51 14.44 3.59 20.76
C GLY A 51 13.44 3.16 19.70
N ALA A 52 13.40 3.87 18.58
CA ALA A 52 12.75 3.35 17.38
C ALA A 52 13.33 1.95 17.17
N ILE A 53 12.55 0.92 17.51
CA ILE A 53 12.85 -0.42 17.05
C ILE A 53 12.73 -0.27 15.54
N ALA A 54 13.87 -0.10 14.86
CA ALA A 54 13.90 -0.08 13.41
C ALA A 54 13.20 -1.37 12.99
N ALA A 55 12.01 -1.23 12.39
CA ALA A 55 11.27 -2.38 11.92
C ALA A 55 12.21 -3.15 11.00
N THR A 56 12.59 -4.36 11.37
CA THR A 56 13.43 -5.20 10.54
C THR A 56 12.53 -5.89 9.52
N CYS A 57 12.86 -5.73 8.25
CA CYS A 57 12.17 -6.43 7.18
C CYS A 57 12.39 -7.95 7.34
N LYS A 58 11.33 -8.73 7.18
CA LYS A 58 11.34 -10.20 7.14
C LYS A 58 11.63 -10.71 5.73
N LEU A 59 11.25 -9.98 4.68
CA LEU A 59 11.61 -10.38 3.31
C LEU A 59 13.14 -10.37 3.15
N PRO A 60 13.72 -11.41 2.50
CA PRO A 60 15.12 -11.40 2.11
C PRO A 60 15.45 -10.20 1.21
N ALA A 61 16.66 -9.65 1.37
CA ALA A 61 17.12 -8.48 0.61
C ALA A 61 16.95 -8.61 -0.91
N ALA A 62 17.20 -9.79 -1.47
CA ALA A 62 17.02 -10.05 -2.91
C ALA A 62 15.55 -9.94 -3.37
N LEU A 63 14.58 -10.26 -2.50
CA LEU A 63 13.16 -10.10 -2.82
C LEU A 63 12.75 -8.62 -2.73
N ILE A 64 13.24 -7.92 -1.72
CA ILE A 64 13.07 -6.47 -1.56
C ILE A 64 13.62 -5.74 -2.79
N GLU A 65 14.82 -6.10 -3.24
CA GLU A 65 15.45 -5.53 -4.44
C GLU A 65 14.62 -5.81 -5.69
N ALA A 66 14.13 -7.04 -5.87
CA ALA A 66 13.29 -7.41 -7.01
C ALA A 66 12.00 -6.58 -7.07
N ALA A 67 11.27 -6.46 -5.96
CA ALA A 67 10.05 -5.67 -5.89
C ALA A 67 10.32 -4.18 -6.09
N THR A 68 11.38 -3.65 -5.46
CA THR A 68 11.75 -2.23 -5.54
C THR A 68 12.18 -1.83 -6.95
N THR A 69 12.94 -2.69 -7.62
CA THR A 69 13.37 -2.47 -9.01
C THR A 69 12.16 -2.46 -9.93
N ALA A 70 11.28 -3.46 -9.84
CA ALA A 70 10.10 -3.56 -10.69
C ALA A 70 9.20 -2.31 -10.60
N HIS A 71 8.85 -1.87 -9.38
CA HIS A 71 8.03 -0.67 -9.20
C HIS A 71 8.73 0.59 -9.74
N ASN A 72 10.03 0.74 -9.50
CA ASN A 72 10.76 1.93 -9.93
C ASN A 72 11.02 1.97 -11.43
N ASP A 73 11.16 0.81 -12.07
CA ASP A 73 11.27 0.70 -13.53
C ASP A 73 9.95 1.12 -14.19
N LEU A 74 8.81 0.64 -13.69
CA LEU A 74 7.48 1.10 -14.14
C LEU A 74 7.33 2.61 -13.98
N ARG A 75 7.64 3.15 -12.79
CA ARG A 75 7.57 4.60 -12.54
C ARG A 75 8.50 5.39 -13.45
N ALA A 76 9.70 4.88 -13.74
CA ALA A 76 10.62 5.52 -14.68
C ALA A 76 10.06 5.55 -16.11
N GLN A 77 9.38 4.49 -16.56
CA GLN A 77 8.71 4.45 -17.86
C GLN A 77 7.57 5.48 -17.94
N VAL A 78 6.72 5.55 -16.91
CA VAL A 78 5.64 6.54 -16.82
C VAL A 78 6.21 7.96 -16.85
N ALA A 79 7.22 8.26 -16.03
CA ALA A 79 7.83 9.59 -15.97
C ALA A 79 8.38 10.05 -17.33
N LYS A 80 8.94 9.11 -18.11
CA LYS A 80 9.55 9.34 -19.43
C LYS A 80 8.59 9.25 -20.61
N ARG A 81 7.29 8.97 -20.38
CA ARG A 81 6.31 8.70 -21.46
C ARG A 81 6.71 7.51 -22.35
N ALA A 82 7.29 6.48 -21.74
CA ALA A 82 7.85 5.33 -22.45
C ALA A 82 6.93 4.09 -22.44
N LEU A 83 5.78 4.16 -21.78
CA LEU A 83 4.77 3.10 -21.84
C LEU A 83 4.13 3.03 -23.23
N ASP A 84 3.63 1.85 -23.59
CA ASP A 84 2.92 1.61 -24.84
C ASP A 84 1.66 2.49 -24.93
N LYS A 85 1.57 3.31 -25.97
CA LYS A 85 0.45 4.24 -26.18
C LYS A 85 -0.84 3.52 -26.56
N GLU A 86 -0.76 2.35 -27.19
CA GLU A 86 -1.94 1.58 -27.59
C GLU A 86 -2.63 0.97 -26.37
N ILE A 87 -1.86 0.64 -25.33
CA ILE A 87 -2.37 0.07 -24.07
C ILE A 87 -2.72 1.18 -23.09
N TYR A 88 -1.76 2.06 -22.79
CA TYR A 88 -1.85 3.01 -21.69
C TYR A 88 -2.35 4.40 -22.10
N GLY A 89 -2.48 4.67 -23.40
CA GLY A 89 -2.77 6.01 -23.92
C GLY A 89 -1.57 6.96 -23.88
N GLU A 90 -1.79 8.21 -24.30
CA GLU A 90 -0.74 9.23 -24.31
C GLU A 90 -0.58 9.90 -22.95
N LEU A 91 -0.01 9.16 -21.98
CA LEU A 91 0.27 9.68 -20.66
C LEU A 91 1.29 10.85 -20.74
N PRO A 92 1.03 12.01 -20.08
CA PRO A 92 1.83 13.22 -20.23
C PRO A 92 3.19 13.17 -19.53
N GLY A 93 3.57 12.06 -18.90
CA GLY A 93 4.79 11.94 -18.09
C GLY A 93 4.83 12.96 -16.94
N THR A 94 5.93 12.99 -16.19
CA THR A 94 6.05 13.91 -15.04
C THR A 94 7.49 14.01 -14.52
N LYS A 95 7.83 15.17 -13.96
CA LYS A 95 9.11 15.41 -13.24
C LYS A 95 9.01 15.14 -11.74
N SER A 96 7.81 14.84 -11.24
CA SER A 96 7.51 14.71 -9.80
C SER A 96 7.10 13.29 -9.41
N LEU A 97 7.46 12.29 -10.21
CA LEU A 97 7.29 10.88 -9.87
C LEU A 97 8.60 10.33 -9.33
N PHE A 98 8.72 10.33 -8.01
CA PHE A 98 9.96 9.96 -7.32
C PHE A 98 10.13 8.45 -7.21
N LYS A 99 11.36 7.98 -7.00
CA LYS A 99 11.61 6.58 -6.68
C LYS A 99 10.94 6.20 -5.36
N LEU A 100 10.38 5.00 -5.32
CA LEU A 100 9.90 4.37 -4.11
C LEU A 100 11.05 3.77 -3.33
N GLU A 101 11.01 3.96 -2.02
CA GLU A 101 11.86 3.29 -1.05
C GLU A 101 11.08 2.18 -0.36
N TYR A 102 11.76 1.06 -0.10
CA TYR A 102 11.16 -0.03 0.66
C TYR A 102 11.11 0.33 2.16
N ASP A 103 9.97 0.08 2.80
CA ASP A 103 9.72 0.42 4.20
C ASP A 103 9.19 -0.79 4.95
N CYS A 104 9.94 -1.26 5.96
CA CYS A 104 9.60 -2.47 6.71
C CYS A 104 8.30 -2.33 7.53
N THR A 105 7.84 -1.09 7.80
CA THR A 105 6.52 -0.87 8.42
C THR A 105 5.41 -1.21 7.43
N ASN A 106 5.56 -0.80 6.16
CA ASN A 106 4.64 -1.13 5.09
C ASN A 106 4.63 -2.63 4.76
N GLU A 107 5.77 -3.32 4.88
CA GLU A 107 5.82 -4.78 4.82
C GLU A 107 4.99 -5.43 5.94
N GLY A 108 5.11 -4.93 7.18
CA GLY A 108 4.27 -5.39 8.28
C GLY A 108 2.77 -5.18 8.02
N PHE A 109 2.41 -4.06 7.40
CA PHE A 109 1.02 -3.80 6.98
C PHE A 109 0.58 -4.75 5.86
N ALA A 110 1.39 -4.95 4.82
CA ALA A 110 1.10 -5.92 3.75
C ALA A 110 0.91 -7.33 4.31
N GLN A 111 1.72 -7.74 5.27
CA GLN A 111 1.56 -9.04 5.93
C GLN A 111 0.22 -9.15 6.67
N SER A 112 -0.29 -8.06 7.23
CA SER A 112 -1.56 -8.03 7.97
C SER A 112 -2.80 -8.17 7.06
N THR A 113 -2.66 -7.88 5.78
CA THR A 113 -3.75 -8.03 4.80
C THR A 113 -3.83 -9.44 4.22
N ILE A 114 -2.88 -10.32 4.55
CA ILE A 114 -2.90 -11.73 4.14
C ILE A 114 -3.57 -12.58 5.23
N GLY A 115 -4.73 -13.14 4.91
CA GLY A 115 -5.45 -14.10 5.74
C GLY A 115 -4.74 -15.46 5.83
N LYS A 116 -5.14 -16.28 6.81
CA LYS A 116 -4.58 -17.63 7.03
C LYS A 116 -4.79 -18.58 5.83
N ASP A 117 -5.78 -18.31 4.99
CA ASP A 117 -6.10 -19.06 3.78
C ASP A 117 -5.45 -18.45 2.52
N CYS A 118 -4.48 -17.55 2.68
CA CYS A 118 -3.78 -16.81 1.62
C CYS A 118 -4.71 -15.92 0.78
N LYS A 119 -5.92 -15.62 1.27
CA LYS A 119 -6.80 -14.60 0.69
C LYS A 119 -6.61 -13.27 1.40
N HIS A 120 -7.12 -12.20 0.80
CA HIS A 120 -7.17 -10.90 1.44
C HIS A 120 -7.96 -10.99 2.76
N SER A 121 -7.44 -10.40 3.82
CA SER A 121 -8.06 -10.38 5.13
C SER A 121 -9.24 -9.39 5.18
N SER A 122 -9.90 -9.24 6.32
CA SER A 122 -10.95 -8.22 6.47
C SER A 122 -10.39 -6.81 6.74
N ILE A 123 -9.06 -6.65 6.78
CA ILE A 123 -8.40 -5.38 7.07
C ILE A 123 -8.20 -4.63 5.76
N TYR A 124 -8.77 -3.43 5.65
CA TYR A 124 -8.57 -2.55 4.49
C TYR A 124 -7.60 -1.44 4.85
N MET A 125 -6.48 -1.33 4.13
CA MET A 125 -5.45 -0.31 4.38
C MET A 125 -5.94 1.14 4.20
N SER A 126 -7.02 1.33 3.43
CA SER A 126 -7.61 2.65 3.19
C SER A 126 -8.12 3.32 4.47
N VAL A 127 -8.51 2.56 5.50
CA VAL A 127 -8.98 3.12 6.79
C VAL A 127 -7.88 3.86 7.55
N ILE A 128 -6.62 3.56 7.25
CA ILE A 128 -5.43 4.25 7.78
C ILE A 128 -4.74 5.11 6.72
N GLY A 129 -5.42 5.41 5.62
CA GLY A 129 -4.91 6.28 4.56
C GLY A 129 -3.79 5.68 3.71
N ARG A 130 -3.77 4.36 3.53
CA ARG A 130 -2.77 3.64 2.74
C ARG A 130 -3.42 2.95 1.54
N GLY A 131 -2.72 2.99 0.41
CA GLY A 131 -3.06 2.18 -0.76
C GLY A 131 -2.55 0.75 -0.61
N GLU A 132 -3.20 -0.17 -1.31
CA GLU A 132 -2.88 -1.59 -1.27
C GLU A 132 -3.11 -2.20 -2.64
N ASN A 133 -2.18 -3.07 -3.06
CA ASN A 133 -2.39 -3.99 -4.17
C ASN A 133 -2.26 -5.41 -3.64
N PHE A 134 -3.16 -6.29 -4.07
CA PHE A 134 -3.18 -7.69 -3.64
C PHE A 134 -3.27 -8.59 -4.87
N ILE A 135 -2.51 -9.68 -4.87
CA ILE A 135 -2.57 -10.70 -5.92
C ILE A 135 -2.30 -12.08 -5.32
N THR A 136 -2.84 -13.13 -5.96
CA THR A 136 -2.65 -14.50 -5.54
C THR A 136 -2.28 -15.37 -6.72
N TYR A 137 -1.18 -16.10 -6.57
CA TYR A 137 -0.75 -17.10 -7.54
C TYR A 137 -0.99 -18.50 -7.00
N ARG A 138 -1.43 -19.39 -7.88
CA ARG A 138 -1.42 -20.82 -7.59
C ARG A 138 0.00 -21.35 -7.86
N ALA A 139 0.53 -22.10 -6.91
CA ALA A 139 1.80 -22.79 -7.05
C ALA A 139 1.62 -24.25 -6.61
N GLU A 140 2.22 -25.18 -7.36
CA GLU A 140 2.19 -26.61 -7.03
C GLU A 140 2.90 -26.92 -5.72
N SER A 141 3.91 -26.12 -5.38
CA SER A 141 4.67 -26.22 -4.14
C SER A 141 5.13 -24.83 -3.69
N LYS A 142 5.66 -24.74 -2.46
CA LYS A 142 6.20 -23.47 -1.94
C LYS A 142 7.39 -23.03 -2.82
N PRO A 143 7.29 -21.87 -3.51
CA PRO A 143 8.37 -21.41 -4.37
C PRO A 143 9.61 -21.05 -3.54
N GLY A 144 10.79 -21.36 -4.08
CA GLY A 144 12.05 -20.84 -3.54
C GLY A 144 12.25 -19.36 -3.87
N ASN A 145 13.24 -18.72 -3.25
CA ASN A 145 13.47 -17.27 -3.36
C ASN A 145 13.64 -16.77 -4.81
N LYS A 146 14.33 -17.53 -5.67
CA LYS A 146 14.46 -17.14 -7.09
C LYS A 146 13.09 -17.01 -7.75
N LYS A 147 12.20 -17.98 -7.52
CA LYS A 147 10.86 -17.97 -8.11
C LYS A 147 9.99 -16.88 -7.49
N LEU A 148 10.09 -16.67 -6.17
CA LEU A 148 9.42 -15.57 -5.50
C LEU A 148 9.84 -14.20 -6.06
N ALA A 149 11.12 -14.01 -6.36
CA ALA A 149 11.61 -12.77 -6.97
C ALA A 149 11.00 -12.53 -8.37
N GLU A 150 10.84 -13.59 -9.17
CA GLU A 150 10.12 -13.52 -10.45
C GLU A 150 8.63 -13.19 -10.23
N MET A 151 7.97 -13.85 -9.28
CA MET A 151 6.56 -13.62 -8.98
C MET A 151 6.27 -12.20 -8.46
N LEU A 152 7.21 -11.58 -7.74
CA LEU A 152 7.10 -10.18 -7.33
C LEU A 152 7.18 -9.22 -8.53
N LYS A 153 7.94 -9.57 -9.56
CA LYS A 153 7.98 -8.79 -10.82
C LYS A 153 6.67 -8.98 -11.60
N TRP A 154 6.22 -10.22 -11.72
CA TRP A 154 4.92 -10.55 -12.33
C TRP A 154 3.78 -9.82 -11.65
N ALA A 155 3.81 -9.66 -10.31
CA ALA A 155 2.76 -8.92 -9.61
C ALA A 155 2.68 -7.46 -10.08
N VAL A 156 3.83 -6.80 -10.30
CA VAL A 156 3.88 -5.44 -10.84
C VAL A 156 3.37 -5.39 -12.28
N GLU A 157 3.70 -6.39 -13.10
CA GLU A 157 3.22 -6.53 -14.47
C GLU A 157 1.69 -6.75 -14.50
N ASP A 158 1.18 -7.75 -13.78
CA ASP A 158 -0.25 -8.06 -13.67
C ASP A 158 -1.06 -6.86 -13.15
N TRP A 159 -0.54 -6.13 -12.16
CA TRP A 159 -1.19 -4.90 -11.70
C TRP A 159 -1.14 -3.78 -12.73
N SER A 160 -0.12 -3.73 -13.58
CA SER A 160 -0.04 -2.76 -14.69
C SER A 160 -1.02 -3.12 -15.81
N ASP A 161 -1.18 -4.41 -16.07
CA ASP A 161 -2.06 -4.96 -17.10
C ASP A 161 -3.55 -4.82 -16.76
N THR A 162 -3.88 -4.33 -15.56
CA THR A 162 -5.26 -3.90 -15.22
C THR A 162 -5.76 -2.74 -16.09
N VAL A 163 -4.87 -2.04 -16.80
CA VAL A 163 -5.23 -1.01 -17.78
C VAL A 163 -5.73 -1.67 -19.06
N GLU A 164 -7.03 -1.99 -19.11
CA GLU A 164 -7.67 -2.61 -20.28
C GLU A 164 -8.04 -1.63 -21.40
N SER A 165 -7.90 -0.32 -21.16
CA SER A 165 -8.22 0.73 -22.13
C SER A 165 -7.32 1.94 -21.95
N PRO A 166 -6.97 2.64 -23.06
CA PRO A 166 -6.12 3.83 -23.02
C PRO A 166 -6.60 4.88 -22.01
N LEU A 167 -5.69 5.33 -21.15
CA LEU A 167 -6.00 6.33 -20.14
C LEU A 167 -6.08 7.72 -20.78
N SER A 168 -6.96 8.56 -20.26
CA SER A 168 -7.06 9.96 -20.67
C SER A 168 -5.84 10.76 -20.20
N SER A 169 -5.47 11.76 -20.98
CA SER A 169 -4.32 12.63 -20.71
C SER A 169 -4.48 13.53 -19.48
N ASP A 170 -5.71 13.64 -18.95
CA ASP A 170 -5.97 14.30 -17.66
C ASP A 170 -5.51 13.47 -16.45
N VAL A 171 -5.06 12.23 -16.69
CA VAL A 171 -4.52 11.30 -15.69
C VAL A 171 -5.53 11.14 -14.55
N MET A 172 -6.79 10.94 -14.93
CA MET A 172 -7.90 10.61 -14.03
C MET A 172 -8.43 9.24 -14.44
N TYR A 173 -8.83 8.43 -13.45
CA TYR A 173 -9.53 7.18 -13.69
C TYR A 173 -10.89 7.19 -13.04
N THR A 174 -11.85 6.48 -13.63
CA THR A 174 -13.17 6.26 -13.02
C THR A 174 -13.43 4.80 -12.75
N ASP A 175 -12.69 3.93 -13.45
CA ASP A 175 -12.76 2.51 -13.28
C ASP A 175 -11.84 2.07 -12.15
N THR A 176 -12.42 1.52 -11.09
CA THR A 176 -11.66 1.00 -9.95
C THR A 176 -10.84 -0.23 -10.31
N SER A 177 -11.08 -0.89 -11.45
CA SER A 177 -10.26 -2.00 -11.92
C SER A 177 -8.78 -1.62 -12.09
N ILE A 178 -8.50 -0.37 -12.46
CA ILE A 178 -7.13 0.14 -12.68
C ILE A 178 -6.45 0.65 -11.40
N GLU A 179 -7.12 0.57 -10.25
CA GLU A 179 -6.57 0.99 -8.96
C GLU A 179 -5.18 0.39 -8.68
N PRO A 180 -4.89 -0.90 -9.00
CA PRO A 180 -3.56 -1.45 -8.81
C PRO A 180 -2.47 -0.71 -9.58
N PHE A 181 -2.70 -0.40 -10.86
CA PHE A 181 -1.79 0.43 -11.65
C PHE A 181 -1.63 1.83 -11.03
N ALA A 182 -2.76 2.46 -10.68
CA ALA A 182 -2.80 3.80 -10.08
C ALA A 182 -1.96 3.90 -8.80
N ASN A 183 -2.07 2.91 -7.91
CA ASN A 183 -1.33 2.86 -6.66
C ASN A 183 0.19 2.84 -6.87
N MET A 184 0.67 2.09 -7.87
CA MET A 184 2.11 1.99 -8.18
C MET A 184 2.68 3.30 -8.72
N ILE A 185 1.89 4.06 -9.48
CA ILE A 185 2.34 5.29 -10.18
C ILE A 185 1.91 6.57 -9.47
N TYR A 186 1.33 6.47 -8.26
CA TYR A 186 0.94 7.64 -7.48
C TYR A 186 2.18 8.42 -7.03
N ASN A 187 2.29 9.67 -7.47
CA ASN A 187 3.45 10.55 -7.24
C ASN A 187 3.70 10.88 -5.76
N LYS A 188 2.68 10.87 -4.90
CA LYS A 188 2.86 11.12 -3.47
C LYS A 188 3.25 9.87 -2.70
N THR A 189 3.17 8.70 -3.31
CA THR A 189 3.74 7.49 -2.73
C THR A 189 5.25 7.57 -2.87
N MET A 190 5.92 7.56 -1.71
CA MET A 190 7.38 7.57 -1.59
C MET A 190 7.91 6.27 -0.98
N LYS A 191 7.04 5.52 -0.31
CA LYS A 191 7.38 4.32 0.44
C LYS A 191 6.37 3.22 0.19
N PHE A 192 6.84 2.00 0.11
CA PHE A 192 6.00 0.81 -0.07
C PHE A 192 6.62 -0.39 0.65
N GLY A 193 5.89 -1.50 0.74
CA GLY A 193 6.38 -2.75 1.29
C GLY A 193 5.53 -3.91 0.79
N CYS A 194 6.11 -5.10 0.72
CA CYS A 194 5.47 -6.32 0.25
C CYS A 194 5.51 -7.39 1.35
N SER A 195 4.74 -8.47 1.21
CA SER A 195 4.75 -9.61 2.14
C SER A 195 4.68 -10.94 1.43
#